data_AF-A5DQY2-F1
#
_entry.id   AF-A5DQY2-F1
#
_cell.length_a   1.000
_cell.length_b   1.000
_cell.length_c   1.000
_cell.angle_alpha   90.00
_cell.angle_beta   90.00
_cell.angle_gamma   90.00
#
_symmetry.space_group_name_H-M   'P 1'
#
loop_
_entity.id
_entity.type
_entity.pdbx_description
1 polymer ?
#
loop_
_entity_poly.entity_id
_entity_poly.type
_entity_poly.pdbx_seq_one_letter_code
_entity_poly.pdbx_strand_id
1 'polypeptide(L)'
;MGYKGSDSKLMIAEDKSKNFLQNFYETHQREFSFNDKHRDVIVSDIRVRGSGNAGKITERSAYKDLAKISPKVVAPGIEKSKSSVYFEGGFQEANVYLLNDLDSGTVIPGPALVIDSTQTILVEPNSHLTVLPRHVIIDLDESQSSQEKDADLKIDPVQLSVFAHPVYVYC
;
A
#
# COMPACT_ATOMS: atom_id res chain seq x y z
N MET A 1 -16.33 -13.16 -22.31
CA MET A 1 -17.57 -12.72 -22.97
C MET A 1 -17.31 -11.39 -23.66
N GLY A 2 -17.90 -11.12 -24.82
CA GLY A 2 -17.73 -9.85 -25.53
C GLY A 2 -18.73 -9.71 -26.68
N TYR A 3 -18.94 -8.50 -27.16
CA TYR A 3 -19.85 -8.26 -28.28
C TYR A 3 -19.33 -8.89 -29.58
N LYS A 4 -20.23 -9.41 -30.41
CA LYS A 4 -19.90 -9.99 -31.72
C LYS A 4 -19.15 -8.97 -32.58
N GLY A 5 -17.96 -9.35 -33.07
CA GLY A 5 -17.09 -8.47 -33.85
C GLY A 5 -16.30 -7.44 -33.03
N SER A 6 -16.36 -7.51 -31.70
CA SER A 6 -15.48 -6.74 -30.80
C SER A 6 -14.23 -7.55 -30.45
N ASP A 7 -13.07 -6.90 -30.46
CA ASP A 7 -11.83 -7.49 -29.93
C ASP A 7 -11.76 -7.42 -28.39
N SER A 8 -12.58 -6.57 -27.77
CA SER A 8 -12.66 -6.45 -26.31
C SER A 8 -13.49 -7.56 -25.69
N LYS A 9 -12.88 -8.31 -24.76
CA LYS A 9 -13.50 -9.42 -24.02
C LYS A 9 -13.32 -9.21 -22.51
N LEU A 10 -14.37 -9.51 -21.76
CA LEU A 10 -14.40 -9.47 -20.30
C LEU A 10 -14.52 -10.88 -19.73
N MET A 11 -13.73 -11.17 -18.69
CA MET A 11 -13.89 -12.38 -17.88
C MET A 11 -15.01 -12.15 -16.87
N ILE A 12 -16.08 -12.92 -17.00
CA ILE A 12 -17.25 -12.81 -16.13
C ILE A 12 -17.25 -14.00 -15.19
N ALA A 13 -17.09 -13.71 -13.89
CA ALA A 13 -17.16 -14.73 -12.86
C ALA A 13 -18.60 -15.27 -12.74
N GLU A 14 -18.70 -16.58 -12.48
CA GLU A 14 -19.97 -17.19 -12.14
C GLU A 14 -20.46 -16.64 -10.80
N ASP A 15 -21.71 -16.19 -10.78
CA ASP A 15 -22.42 -15.78 -9.58
C ASP A 15 -23.66 -16.67 -9.45
N LYS A 16 -23.84 -17.31 -8.29
CA LYS A 16 -25.00 -18.17 -8.04
C LYS A 16 -26.33 -17.41 -8.07
N SER A 17 -26.29 -16.08 -7.90
CA SER A 17 -27.46 -15.22 -7.82
C SER A 17 -27.84 -14.54 -9.15
N LYS A 18 -26.94 -14.53 -10.14
CA LYS A 18 -27.13 -13.78 -11.39
C LYS A 18 -26.73 -14.61 -12.61
N ASN A 19 -27.40 -14.38 -13.73
CA ASN A 19 -26.98 -14.93 -15.01
C ASN A 19 -25.71 -14.23 -15.52
N PHE A 20 -24.78 -14.98 -16.11
CA PHE A 20 -23.58 -14.50 -16.81
C PHE A 20 -23.85 -13.30 -17.74
N LEU A 21 -24.96 -13.30 -18.49
CA LEU A 21 -25.26 -12.19 -19.41
C LEU A 21 -25.56 -10.88 -18.67
N GLN A 22 -26.25 -10.94 -17.53
CA GLN A 22 -26.51 -9.76 -16.71
C GLN A 22 -25.21 -9.25 -16.07
N ASN A 23 -24.39 -10.15 -15.51
CA ASN A 23 -23.09 -9.81 -14.97
C ASN A 23 -22.16 -9.20 -16.02
N PHE A 24 -22.25 -9.68 -17.26
CA PHE A 24 -21.55 -9.09 -18.39
C PHE A 24 -21.98 -7.64 -18.61
N TYR A 25 -23.28 -7.34 -18.71
CA TYR A 25 -23.75 -5.97 -18.93
C TYR A 25 -23.43 -5.02 -17.78
N GLU A 26 -23.52 -5.48 -16.53
CA GLU A 26 -23.14 -4.67 -15.36
C GLU A 26 -21.63 -4.39 -15.36
N THR A 27 -20.81 -5.41 -15.64
CA THR A 27 -19.35 -5.26 -15.71
C THR A 27 -18.95 -4.40 -16.91
N HIS A 28 -19.51 -4.62 -18.08
CA HIS A 28 -19.22 -3.83 -19.28
C HIS A 28 -19.64 -2.36 -19.10
N GLN A 29 -20.79 -2.09 -18.47
CA GLN A 29 -21.18 -0.74 -18.10
C GLN A 29 -20.22 -0.11 -17.08
N ARG A 30 -19.71 -0.88 -16.12
CA ARG A 30 -18.75 -0.35 -15.13
C ARG A 30 -17.39 -0.04 -15.75
N GLU A 31 -16.85 -0.94 -16.57
CA GLU A 31 -15.51 -0.79 -17.17
C GLU A 31 -15.51 0.19 -18.35
N PHE A 32 -16.58 0.24 -19.15
CA PHE A 32 -16.61 1.00 -20.40
C PHE A 32 -17.71 2.06 -20.45
N SER A 33 -18.56 2.18 -19.44
CA SER A 33 -19.66 3.16 -19.38
C SER A 33 -20.72 3.04 -20.46
N PHE A 34 -20.81 1.91 -21.17
CA PHE A 34 -21.90 1.66 -22.12
C PHE A 34 -22.25 0.17 -22.23
N ASN A 35 -23.40 -0.12 -22.85
CA ASN A 35 -23.77 -1.43 -23.35
C ASN A 35 -24.31 -1.30 -24.77
N ASP A 36 -23.81 -2.12 -25.67
CA ASP A 36 -24.33 -2.22 -27.03
C ASP A 36 -25.60 -3.09 -27.03
N LYS A 37 -26.74 -2.50 -27.43
CA LYS A 37 -28.03 -3.18 -27.47
C LYS A 37 -28.30 -3.87 -28.81
N HIS A 38 -27.46 -3.63 -29.81
CA HIS A 38 -27.67 -4.10 -31.19
C HIS A 38 -26.74 -5.26 -31.56
N ARG A 39 -25.71 -5.53 -30.74
CA ARG A 39 -24.79 -6.65 -30.94
C ARG A 39 -25.04 -7.78 -29.97
N ASP A 40 -25.02 -9.00 -30.50
CA ASP A 40 -25.04 -10.22 -29.69
C ASP A 40 -23.79 -10.31 -28.81
N VAL A 41 -23.94 -10.91 -27.62
CA VAL A 41 -22.82 -11.21 -26.71
C VAL A 41 -22.37 -12.65 -26.93
N ILE A 42 -21.08 -12.85 -27.15
CA ILE A 42 -20.45 -14.15 -27.44
C ILE A 42 -19.55 -14.58 -26.27
N VAL A 43 -19.63 -15.86 -25.91
CA VAL A 43 -18.68 -16.54 -25.02
C VAL A 43 -17.57 -17.14 -25.89
N SER A 44 -16.33 -16.71 -25.70
CA SER A 44 -15.18 -17.19 -26.49
C SER A 44 -14.36 -18.26 -25.76
N ASP A 45 -14.26 -18.17 -24.44
CA ASP A 45 -13.52 -19.12 -23.61
C ASP A 45 -14.15 -19.25 -22.22
N ILE A 46 -13.84 -20.36 -21.56
CA ILE A 46 -14.24 -20.68 -20.19
C ILE A 46 -12.97 -20.96 -19.39
N ARG A 47 -12.81 -20.28 -18.25
CA ARG A 47 -11.68 -20.48 -17.34
C ARG A 47 -12.15 -21.07 -16.02
N VAL A 48 -11.58 -22.22 -15.67
CA VAL A 48 -11.80 -22.87 -14.38
C VAL A 48 -10.57 -22.65 -13.49
N ARG A 49 -10.76 -22.13 -12.28
CA ARG A 49 -9.71 -21.98 -11.27
C ARG A 49 -9.98 -22.96 -10.12
N GLY A 50 -9.16 -24.00 -10.01
CA GLY A 50 -9.11 -24.84 -8.81
C GLY A 50 -8.26 -24.17 -7.73
N SER A 51 -8.74 -24.16 -6.49
CA SER A 51 -7.96 -23.72 -5.33
C SER A 51 -7.85 -24.84 -4.30
N GLY A 52 -6.62 -25.11 -3.85
CA GLY A 52 -6.33 -25.98 -2.73
C GLY A 52 -5.77 -25.15 -1.57
N ASN A 53 -6.17 -25.45 -0.34
CA ASN A 53 -5.71 -24.73 0.84
C ASN A 53 -4.76 -25.63 1.65
N ALA A 54 -3.47 -25.30 1.66
CA ALA A 54 -2.47 -25.96 2.48
C ALA A 54 -2.30 -25.20 3.82
N GLY A 55 -3.35 -25.22 4.65
CA GLY A 55 -3.33 -24.58 5.98
C GLY A 55 -3.30 -23.04 5.94
N LYS A 56 -4.17 -22.40 6.73
CA LYS A 56 -4.15 -20.95 6.86
C LYS A 56 -2.93 -20.54 7.71
N ILE A 57 -1.96 -19.89 7.10
CA ILE A 57 -1.06 -19.00 7.86
C ILE A 57 -1.99 -17.94 8.45
N THR A 58 -2.15 -17.93 9.77
CA THR A 58 -2.90 -16.87 10.44
C THR A 58 -2.13 -15.58 10.28
N GLU A 59 -2.53 -14.75 9.32
CA GLU A 59 -2.01 -13.40 9.16
C GLU A 59 -2.28 -12.61 10.44
N ARG A 60 -1.21 -12.08 11.02
CA ARG A 60 -1.27 -11.25 12.22
C ARG A 60 -1.49 -9.81 11.77
N SER A 61 -2.63 -9.23 12.13
CA SER A 61 -2.98 -7.86 11.78
C SER A 61 -2.16 -6.86 12.59
N ALA A 62 -1.47 -5.93 11.92
CA ALA A 62 -0.75 -4.83 12.54
C ALA A 62 -1.65 -3.99 13.47
N TYR A 63 -2.89 -3.71 13.07
CA TYR A 63 -3.85 -2.94 13.88
C TYR A 63 -4.23 -3.64 15.19
N LYS A 64 -4.34 -4.97 15.16
CA LYS A 64 -4.62 -5.74 16.39
C LYS A 64 -3.43 -5.73 17.35
N ASP A 65 -2.21 -5.63 16.82
CA ASP A 65 -1.01 -5.51 17.63
C ASP A 65 -0.91 -4.10 18.21
N LEU A 66 -1.09 -3.07 17.39
CA LEU A 66 -1.08 -1.67 17.82
C LEU A 66 -2.07 -1.44 18.98
N ALA A 67 -3.30 -1.95 18.87
CA ALA A 67 -4.32 -1.81 19.91
C ALA A 67 -3.98 -2.49 21.26
N LYS A 68 -3.00 -3.40 21.29
CA LYS A 68 -2.58 -4.13 22.50
C LYS A 68 -1.31 -3.57 23.13
N ILE A 69 -0.64 -2.65 22.45
CA ILE A 69 0.66 -2.15 22.85
C ILE A 69 0.47 -0.85 23.64
N SER A 70 1.31 -0.68 24.66
CA SER A 70 1.44 0.59 25.38
C SER A 70 2.63 1.35 24.80
N PRO A 71 2.40 2.37 23.96
CA PRO A 71 3.49 3.09 23.30
C PRO A 71 4.37 3.81 24.33
N LYS A 72 5.69 3.70 24.15
CA LYS A 72 6.68 4.34 25.02
C LYS A 72 7.77 4.96 24.17
N VAL A 73 8.05 6.25 24.39
CA VAL A 73 9.15 6.94 23.70
C VAL A 73 10.47 6.24 23.99
N VAL A 74 11.30 6.10 22.95
CA VAL A 74 12.62 5.48 23.02
C VAL A 74 13.46 6.11 24.13
N ALA A 75 14.14 5.26 24.91
CA ALA A 75 15.00 5.74 25.98
C ALA A 75 16.28 6.36 25.40
N PRO A 76 16.83 7.41 26.04
CA PRO A 76 18.13 7.96 25.64
C PRO A 76 19.25 6.92 25.73
N GLY A 77 20.20 6.94 24.79
CA GLY A 77 21.36 6.06 24.77
C GLY A 77 21.16 4.73 24.05
N ILE A 78 19.98 4.49 23.47
CA ILE A 78 19.71 3.32 22.59
C ILE A 78 20.24 3.58 21.17
N GLU A 79 20.30 4.84 20.75
CA GLU A 79 20.85 5.26 19.47
C GLU A 79 22.31 4.79 19.30
N LYS A 80 22.65 4.32 18.10
CA LYS A 80 24.00 3.83 17.77
C LYS A 80 24.94 4.93 17.32
N SER A 81 24.37 5.90 16.61
CA SER A 81 25.09 7.01 16.05
C SER A 81 24.11 8.12 15.70
N LYS A 82 24.65 9.23 15.23
CA LYS A 82 23.89 10.30 14.61
C LYS A 82 24.42 10.54 13.20
N SER A 83 23.53 10.85 12.28
CA SER A 83 23.87 11.14 10.89
C SER A 83 23.24 12.45 10.46
N SER A 84 23.96 13.23 9.66
CA SER A 84 23.39 14.43 9.04
C SER A 84 22.57 14.01 7.82
N VAL A 85 21.28 14.37 7.80
CA VAL A 85 20.34 14.05 6.72
C VAL A 85 19.74 15.35 6.19
N TYR A 86 19.65 15.49 4.88
CA TYR A 86 19.09 16.67 4.24
C TYR A 86 17.57 16.53 4.07
N PHE A 87 16.82 17.47 4.61
CA PHE A 87 15.37 17.61 4.42
C PHE A 87 15.05 18.94 3.72
N GLU A 88 13.76 19.23 3.51
CA GLU A 88 13.30 20.42 2.81
C GLU A 88 13.73 21.76 3.47
N GLY A 89 14.11 21.74 4.75
CA GLY A 89 14.67 22.88 5.49
C GLY A 89 16.20 22.86 5.68
N GLY A 90 16.92 21.95 5.01
CA GLY A 90 18.37 21.80 5.14
C GLY A 90 18.81 20.55 5.91
N PHE A 91 20.10 20.50 6.23
CA PHE A 91 20.69 19.39 6.99
C PHE A 91 20.22 19.41 8.44
N GLN A 92 19.68 18.28 8.90
CA GLN A 92 19.31 18.03 10.28
C GLN A 92 20.01 16.79 10.81
N GLU A 93 20.26 16.75 12.11
CA GLU A 93 20.87 15.61 12.77
C GLU A 93 19.78 14.56 13.07
N ALA A 94 19.93 13.36 12.52
CA ALA A 94 19.02 12.23 12.72
C ALA A 94 19.68 11.15 13.57
N ASN A 95 18.97 10.68 14.60
CA ASN A 95 19.43 9.55 15.41
C ASN A 95 19.33 8.24 14.61
N VAL A 96 20.33 7.37 14.75
CA VAL A 96 20.39 6.08 14.05
C VAL A 96 20.11 4.95 15.05
N TYR A 97 19.10 4.13 14.75
CA TYR A 97 18.69 2.98 15.56
C TYR A 97 18.82 1.69 14.74
N LEU A 98 19.08 0.57 15.41
CA LEU A 98 18.94 -0.76 14.82
C LEU A 98 17.59 -1.33 15.23
N LEU A 99 16.77 -1.77 14.27
CA LEU A 99 15.44 -2.27 14.56
C LEU A 99 15.45 -3.45 15.54
N ASN A 100 16.47 -4.31 15.45
CA ASN A 100 16.65 -5.48 16.32
C ASN A 100 16.94 -5.15 17.78
N ASP A 101 17.34 -3.91 18.09
CA ASP A 101 17.66 -3.46 19.44
C ASP A 101 16.48 -2.72 20.09
N LEU A 102 15.35 -2.58 19.39
CA LEU A 102 14.17 -1.87 19.85
C LEU A 102 13.09 -2.85 20.33
N ASP A 103 12.53 -2.57 21.49
CA ASP A 103 11.41 -3.33 22.02
C ASP A 103 10.11 -2.98 21.31
N SER A 104 9.21 -3.96 21.21
CA SER A 104 7.84 -3.72 20.72
C SER A 104 7.13 -2.67 21.59
N GLY A 105 6.53 -1.67 20.94
CA GLY A 105 5.93 -0.50 21.57
C GLY A 105 6.85 0.70 21.72
N THR A 106 8.12 0.59 21.32
CA THR A 106 9.01 1.74 21.26
C THR A 106 8.53 2.73 20.19
N VAL A 107 8.44 3.99 20.58
CA VAL A 107 8.12 5.13 19.71
C VAL A 107 9.39 5.95 19.48
N ILE A 108 9.74 6.13 18.22
CA ILE A 108 10.90 6.92 17.78
C ILE A 108 10.39 8.19 17.11
N PRO A 109 10.60 9.37 17.70
CA PRO A 109 10.31 10.63 17.04
C PRO A 109 11.33 10.89 15.92
N GLY A 110 10.86 11.42 14.79
CA GLY A 110 11.72 11.91 13.72
C GLY A 110 12.37 13.26 14.06
N PRO A 111 13.47 13.64 13.37
CA PRO A 111 14.15 12.88 12.31
C PRO A 111 14.98 11.71 12.85
N ALA A 112 14.82 10.52 12.26
CA ALA A 112 15.56 9.32 12.65
C ALA A 112 15.78 8.36 11.48
N LEU A 113 16.84 7.56 11.57
CA LEU A 113 17.12 6.44 10.68
C LEU A 113 16.99 5.14 11.47
N VAL A 114 16.12 4.24 11.04
CA VAL A 114 15.94 2.92 11.65
C VAL A 114 16.42 1.87 10.65
N ILE A 115 17.53 1.21 10.98
CA ILE A 115 18.17 0.24 10.11
C ILE A 115 17.71 -1.17 10.47
N ASP A 116 17.22 -1.89 9.47
CA ASP A 116 16.93 -3.32 9.51
C ASP A 116 17.92 -4.07 8.60
N SER A 117 17.95 -5.39 8.72
CA SER A 117 18.79 -6.29 7.93
C SER A 117 18.63 -6.14 6.42
N THR A 118 17.44 -5.78 5.92
CA THR A 118 17.15 -5.68 4.49
C THR A 118 16.85 -4.26 4.00
N GLN A 119 16.64 -3.30 4.91
CA GLN A 119 16.16 -1.96 4.56
C GLN A 119 16.58 -0.92 5.58
N THR A 120 16.59 0.34 5.18
CA THR A 120 16.77 1.48 6.09
C THR A 120 15.54 2.36 6.01
N ILE A 121 14.92 2.63 7.15
CA ILE A 121 13.67 3.38 7.26
C ILE A 121 14.03 4.79 7.73
N LEU A 122 13.69 5.79 6.90
CA LEU A 122 13.80 7.20 7.27
C LEU A 122 12.49 7.63 7.92
N VAL A 123 12.58 8.11 9.16
CA VAL A 123 11.49 8.76 9.89
C VAL A 123 11.70 10.25 9.73
N GLU A 124 10.80 10.92 9.02
CA GLU A 124 10.91 12.34 8.69
C GLU A 124 10.61 13.24 9.90
N PRO A 125 11.04 14.51 9.88
CA PRO A 125 10.56 15.49 10.85
C PRO A 125 9.03 15.55 10.89
N ASN A 126 8.45 15.78 12.07
CA ASN A 126 6.98 15.77 12.30
C ASN A 126 6.32 14.41 11.99
N SER A 127 7.06 13.33 12.15
CA SER A 127 6.52 11.98 12.14
C SER A 127 7.13 11.17 13.28
N HIS A 128 6.46 10.08 13.63
CA HIS A 128 6.99 9.14 14.61
C HIS A 128 6.77 7.71 14.17
N LEU A 129 7.74 6.87 14.49
CA LEU A 129 7.71 5.44 14.18
C LEU A 129 7.39 4.64 15.44
N THR A 130 6.38 3.77 15.37
CA THR A 130 6.03 2.82 16.42
C THR A 130 6.43 1.41 16.01
N VAL A 131 7.28 0.76 16.82
CA VAL A 131 7.72 -0.62 16.60
C VAL A 131 6.63 -1.60 17.04
N LEU A 132 6.21 -2.49 16.15
CA LEU A 132 5.29 -3.60 16.46
C LEU A 132 6.04 -4.95 16.35
N PRO A 133 5.48 -6.06 16.85
CA PRO A 133 6.15 -7.37 16.81
C PRO A 133 6.49 -7.91 15.41
N ARG A 134 5.80 -7.43 14.36
CA ARG A 134 6.01 -7.86 12.98
C ARG A 134 5.98 -6.72 11.95
N HIS A 135 5.74 -5.50 12.40
CA HIS A 135 5.51 -4.34 11.56
C HIS A 135 6.12 -3.12 12.23
N VAL A 136 6.30 -2.06 11.48
CA VAL A 136 6.47 -0.72 12.03
C VAL A 136 5.35 0.14 11.48
N ILE A 137 4.85 1.07 12.27
CA ILE A 137 3.86 2.06 11.83
C ILE A 137 4.55 3.42 11.88
N ILE A 138 4.34 4.22 10.83
CA ILE A 138 4.79 5.60 10.79
C ILE A 138 3.54 6.45 10.78
N ASP A 139 3.41 7.27 11.82
CA ASP A 139 2.33 8.22 11.97
C ASP A 139 2.89 9.61 11.65
N LEU A 140 2.13 10.38 10.87
CA LEU A 140 2.45 11.76 10.51
C LEU A 140 1.75 12.69 11.49
N ASP A 141 2.48 13.61 12.09
CA ASP A 141 1.89 14.61 12.99
C ASP A 141 1.16 15.67 12.12
N GLU A 142 -0.15 15.82 12.29
CA GLU A 142 -1.01 16.69 11.47
C GLU A 142 -0.70 18.21 11.62
N SER A 143 0.25 18.59 12.47
CA SER A 143 0.53 19.98 12.84
C SER A 143 1.25 20.81 11.77
N GLN A 144 1.59 20.25 10.60
CA GLN A 144 2.25 20.95 9.48
C GLN A 144 1.59 20.71 8.11
N SER A 145 0.36 20.18 8.02
CA SER A 145 -0.35 20.08 6.74
C SER A 145 -0.85 21.44 6.18
N SER A 146 -0.44 22.56 6.79
CA SER A 146 -1.06 23.87 6.56
C SER A 146 -0.05 25.02 6.43
N GLN A 147 1.18 24.80 5.97
CA GLN A 147 2.03 25.86 5.43
C GLN A 147 2.76 25.42 4.15
N GLU A 148 2.09 25.73 3.03
CA GLU A 148 2.66 26.01 1.71
C GLU A 148 3.61 24.97 1.08
N LYS A 149 3.00 24.01 0.38
CA LYS A 149 3.17 23.98 -1.08
C LYS A 149 1.81 23.98 -1.74
N ASP A 150 1.36 25.18 -2.10
CA ASP A 150 0.55 25.38 -3.30
C ASP A 150 1.45 25.08 -4.52
N ALA A 151 1.93 23.83 -4.60
CA ALA A 151 2.38 23.28 -5.86
C ALA A 151 1.08 22.96 -6.58
N ASP A 152 0.74 23.80 -7.55
CA ASP A 152 -0.18 23.52 -8.66
C ASP A 152 -0.49 22.02 -8.70
N LEU A 153 -1.64 21.62 -8.13
CA LEU A 153 -2.15 20.25 -8.16
C LEU A 153 -2.57 19.89 -9.59
N LYS A 154 -1.71 20.18 -10.58
CA LYS A 154 -1.57 19.36 -11.76
C LYS A 154 -1.00 18.03 -11.31
N ILE A 155 -1.92 17.18 -10.86
CA ILE A 155 -1.77 15.74 -10.87
C ILE A 155 -1.24 15.40 -12.27
N ASP A 156 0.06 15.13 -12.38
CA ASP A 156 0.66 14.68 -13.63
C ASP A 156 0.19 13.23 -13.84
N PRO A 157 -0.67 12.95 -14.83
CA PRO A 157 -1.17 11.60 -15.06
C PRO A 157 -0.04 10.58 -15.31
N VAL A 158 1.17 11.03 -15.66
CA VAL A 158 2.34 10.16 -15.79
C VAL A 158 2.82 9.64 -14.43
N GLN A 159 2.78 10.44 -13.35
CA GLN A 159 3.25 9.98 -12.04
C GLN A 159 2.34 8.91 -11.44
N LEU A 160 1.03 8.99 -11.67
CA LEU A 160 0.08 7.93 -11.26
C LEU A 160 0.33 6.59 -11.96
N SER A 161 0.82 6.62 -13.21
CA SER A 161 1.06 5.41 -13.98
C SER A 161 2.18 4.53 -13.39
N VAL A 162 3.15 5.14 -12.69
CA VAL A 162 4.28 4.44 -12.07
C VAL A 162 3.83 3.66 -10.82
N PHE A 163 2.91 4.23 -10.02
CA PHE A 163 2.41 3.56 -8.81
C PHE A 163 1.31 2.52 -9.07
N ALA A 164 0.75 2.46 -10.28
CA ALA A 164 -0.31 1.53 -10.64
C ALA A 164 0.17 0.17 -11.19
N HIS A 165 1.48 0.00 -11.45
CA HIS A 165 2.01 -1.24 -12.03
C HIS A 165 2.88 -2.03 -11.04
N PRO A 166 2.47 -3.24 -10.63
CA PRO A 166 3.41 -4.18 -10.04
C PRO A 166 4.35 -4.66 -11.17
N VAL A 167 5.55 -4.10 -11.23
CA VAL A 167 6.62 -4.67 -12.04
C VAL A 167 7.04 -5.97 -11.38
N TYR A 168 6.53 -7.10 -11.89
CA TYR A 168 7.11 -8.40 -11.60
C TYR A 168 8.46 -8.51 -12.32
N VAL A 169 9.55 -8.30 -11.60
CA VAL A 169 10.87 -8.74 -12.04
C VAL A 169 11.04 -10.20 -11.62
N TYR A 170 10.99 -11.12 -12.57
CA TYR A 170 11.51 -12.48 -12.39
C TYR A 170 13.04 -12.41 -12.47
N CYS A 171 13.73 -12.93 -11.46
CA CYS A 171 15.11 -13.44 -11.63
C CYS A 171 15.06 -14.81 -12.32
#